data_AF-A0AAW4TJV8-F1
#
_entry.id   AF-A0AAW4TJV8-F1
#
_cell.length_a   1.000
_cell.length_b   1.000
_cell.length_c   1.000
_cell.angle_alpha   90.00
_cell.angle_beta   90.00
_cell.angle_gamma   90.00
#
_symmetry.space_group_name_H-M   'P 1'
#
loop_
_entity.id
_entity.type
_entity.pdbx_description
1 polymer ?
#
loop_
_entity_poly.entity_id
_entity_poly.type
_entity_poly.pdbx_seq_one_letter_code
_entity_poly.pdbx_strand_id
1 'polypeptide(L)'
;MTIDPGSIPYYLVLRAGWPPYVLNSDRQVLRRQASPLLLAFARTRGAIAHVDDSAWNGFSDSEGLTVVERRETGFFSLVAGNETERQLQLLTTL
;
A
#
# COMPACT_ATOMS: atom_id res chain seq x y z
N MET A 1 19.81 -0.80 14.46
CA MET A 1 19.21 -1.70 13.45
C MET A 1 18.49 -0.79 12.47
N THR A 2 19.11 -0.49 11.35
CA THR A 2 18.49 0.34 10.31
C THR A 2 17.43 -0.51 9.62
N ILE A 3 16.17 -0.06 9.63
CA ILE A 3 15.09 -0.76 8.93
C ILE A 3 15.39 -0.69 7.43
N ASP A 4 15.25 -1.80 6.72
CA ASP A 4 15.27 -1.79 5.26
C ASP A 4 14.03 -1.04 4.74
N PRO A 5 14.20 0.12 4.08
CA PRO A 5 13.08 0.90 3.55
C PRO A 5 12.22 0.09 2.57
N GLY A 6 12.85 -0.84 1.84
CA GLY A 6 12.18 -1.73 0.91
C GLY A 6 11.19 -2.68 1.59
N SER A 7 11.34 -2.93 2.89
CA SER A 7 10.49 -3.84 3.67
C SER A 7 9.35 -3.13 4.41
N ILE A 8 9.29 -1.79 4.36
CA ILE A 8 8.29 -1.00 5.10
C ILE A 8 6.97 -0.94 4.30
N PRO A 9 5.84 -1.37 4.87
CA PRO A 9 4.52 -1.12 4.30
C PRO A 9 4.27 0.38 4.15
N TYR A 10 4.19 0.83 2.91
CA TYR A 10 3.98 2.24 2.57
C TYR A 10 2.61 2.48 1.96
N TYR A 11 2.17 1.59 1.06
CA TYR A 11 0.85 1.67 0.45
C TYR A 11 0.03 0.42 0.73
N LEU A 12 -1.27 0.62 0.94
CA LEU A 12 -2.26 -0.46 0.96
C LEU A 12 -3.24 -0.25 -0.18
N VAL A 13 -3.21 -1.13 -1.17
CA VAL A 13 -4.08 -1.09 -2.35
C VAL A 13 -5.29 -1.99 -2.12
N LEU A 14 -6.48 -1.40 -2.22
CA LEU A 14 -7.77 -2.05 -2.11
C LEU A 14 -8.38 -2.27 -3.50
N ARG A 15 -8.66 -3.52 -3.82
CA ARG A 15 -9.35 -3.92 -5.04
C ARG A 15 -10.77 -4.38 -4.70
N ALA A 16 -11.76 -3.95 -5.47
CA ALA A 16 -13.15 -4.32 -5.25
C ALA A 16 -13.33 -5.84 -5.34
N GLY A 17 -13.62 -6.49 -4.20
CA GLY A 17 -13.86 -7.93 -4.14
C GLY A 17 -12.62 -8.83 -4.17
N TRP A 18 -11.40 -8.26 -4.18
CA TRP A 18 -10.15 -9.03 -4.21
C TRP A 18 -9.30 -8.77 -2.96
N PRO A 19 -8.39 -9.70 -2.60
CA PRO A 19 -7.42 -9.47 -1.54
C PRO A 19 -6.60 -8.19 -1.80
N PRO A 20 -6.31 -7.40 -0.75
CA PRO A 20 -5.55 -6.17 -0.89
C PRO A 20 -4.06 -6.46 -1.09
N TYR A 21 -3.36 -5.51 -1.71
CA TYR A 21 -1.90 -5.54 -1.80
C TYR A 21 -1.28 -4.58 -0.81
N VAL A 22 -0.18 -5.01 -0.20
CA VAL A 22 0.70 -4.15 0.61
C VAL A 22 1.97 -3.92 -0.18
N LEU A 23 2.33 -2.66 -0.38
CA LEU A 23 3.47 -2.25 -1.18
C LEU A 23 4.42 -1.37 -0.37
N ASN A 24 5.68 -1.33 -0.77
CA ASN A 24 6.68 -0.39 -0.24
C ASN A 24 6.59 0.99 -0.93
N SER A 25 7.49 1.91 -0.57
CA SER A 25 7.55 3.26 -1.13
C SER A 25 7.77 3.27 -2.64
N ASP A 26 8.44 2.26 -3.17
CA ASP A 26 8.72 2.07 -4.60
C ASP A 26 7.55 1.38 -5.34
N ARG A 27 6.42 1.15 -4.65
CA ARG A 27 5.23 0.46 -5.18
C ARG A 27 5.53 -0.96 -5.64
N GLN A 28 6.48 -1.62 -4.98
CA GLN A 28 6.72 -3.05 -5.14
C GLN A 28 5.87 -3.82 -4.15
N VAL A 29 5.29 -4.94 -4.60
CA VAL A 29 4.43 -5.78 -3.75
C VAL A 29 5.26 -6.46 -2.67
N LEU A 30 4.96 -6.15 -1.41
CA LEU A 30 5.49 -6.85 -0.24
C LEU A 30 4.62 -8.06 0.11
N ARG A 31 3.30 -7.86 0.09
CA ARG A 31 2.32 -8.88 0.48
C ARG A 31 1.07 -8.78 -0.39
N ARG A 32 0.48 -9.92 -0.74
CA ARG A 32 -0.81 -10.03 -1.47
C ARG A 32 -2.01 -10.23 -0.54
N GLN A 33 -1.85 -9.81 0.71
CA GLN A 33 -2.86 -9.80 1.75
C GLN A 33 -2.49 -8.75 2.79
N ALA A 34 -3.48 -8.22 3.48
CA ALA A 34 -3.28 -7.30 4.60
C ALA A 34 -3.96 -7.85 5.84
N SER A 35 -3.30 -7.71 6.99
CA SER A 35 -3.94 -8.07 8.25
C SER A 35 -5.13 -7.15 8.55
N PRO A 36 -6.12 -7.62 9.33
CA PRO A 36 -7.23 -6.77 9.77
C PRO A 36 -6.76 -5.52 10.51
N LEU A 37 -5.65 -5.60 11.25
CA LEU A 37 -5.06 -4.47 11.96
C LEU A 37 -4.48 -3.44 10.99
N LEU A 38 -3.76 -3.89 9.95
CA LEU A 38 -3.22 -3.00 8.93
C LEU A 38 -4.35 -2.30 8.14
N LEU A 39 -5.43 -3.03 7.85
CA LEU A 39 -6.64 -2.47 7.21
C LEU A 39 -7.30 -1.41 8.09
N ALA A 40 -7.48 -1.69 9.38
CA ALA A 40 -8.04 -0.74 10.33
C ALA A 40 -7.15 0.51 10.44
N PHE A 41 -5.83 0.31 10.55
CA PHE A 41 -4.85 1.39 10.58
C PHE A 41 -4.93 2.27 9.32
N ALA A 42 -4.94 1.68 8.13
CA ALA A 42 -5.02 2.41 6.88
C ALA A 42 -6.28 3.29 6.80
N ARG A 43 -7.43 2.76 7.25
CA ARG A 43 -8.69 3.52 7.31
C ARG A 43 -8.63 4.72 8.25
N THR A 44 -7.83 4.67 9.31
CA THR A 44 -7.66 5.82 10.21
C THR A 44 -6.78 6.94 9.63
N ARG A 45 -5.96 6.63 8.62
CA ARG A 45 -5.01 7.59 8.03
C ARG A 45 -5.63 8.58 7.05
N GLY A 46 -6.84 8.31 6.52
CA GLY A 46 -7.57 9.29 5.73
C GLY A 46 -8.26 8.72 4.50
N ALA A 47 -8.34 9.52 3.45
CA ALA A 47 -9.09 9.21 2.24
C ALA A 47 -8.35 8.24 1.31
N ILE A 48 -9.13 7.49 0.54
CA ILE A 48 -8.64 6.63 -0.53
C ILE A 48 -8.32 7.50 -1.75
N ALA A 49 -7.16 7.26 -2.36
CA ALA A 49 -6.81 7.77 -3.69
C ALA A 49 -6.87 6.64 -4.73
N HIS A 50 -6.89 6.96 -6.02
CA HIS A 50 -7.00 5.96 -7.10
C HIS A 50 -5.63 5.61 -7.69
N VAL A 51 -5.50 4.38 -8.22
CA VAL A 51 -4.27 3.91 -8.90
C VAL A 51 -4.30 4.17 -10.41
N ASP A 52 -4.87 5.29 -10.83
CA ASP A 52 -5.03 5.69 -12.23
C ASP A 52 -3.91 6.62 -12.75
N ASP A 53 -3.06 7.14 -11.87
CA ASP A 53 -1.88 7.93 -12.24
C ASP A 53 -0.75 7.06 -12.83
N SER A 54 0.03 7.64 -13.74
CA SER A 54 1.26 7.12 -14.33
C SER A 54 2.26 6.53 -13.33
N ALA A 55 2.30 7.05 -12.09
CA ALA A 55 3.14 6.51 -11.03
C ALA A 55 2.80 5.06 -10.64
N TRP A 56 1.58 4.60 -10.94
CA TRP A 56 1.10 3.24 -10.68
C TRP A 56 1.22 2.31 -11.90
N ASN A 57 1.73 2.78 -13.04
CA ASN A 57 1.86 1.96 -14.24
C ASN A 57 2.73 0.74 -14.00
N GLY A 58 3.90 0.88 -13.35
CA GLY A 58 4.79 -0.26 -13.08
C GLY A 58 4.12 -1.37 -12.24
N PHE A 59 3.42 -0.99 -11.17
CA PHE A 59 2.64 -1.93 -10.35
C PHE A 59 1.50 -2.55 -11.17
N SER A 60 0.77 -1.72 -11.89
CA SER A 60 -0.42 -2.15 -12.61
C SER A 60 -0.11 -3.06 -13.79
N ASP A 61 0.98 -2.79 -14.50
CA ASP A 61 1.47 -3.62 -15.59
C ASP A 61 2.00 -4.96 -15.04
N SER A 62 2.72 -4.93 -13.92
CA SER A 62 3.23 -6.14 -13.25
C SER A 62 2.12 -7.06 -12.73
N GLU A 63 1.04 -6.50 -12.17
CA GLU A 63 -0.07 -7.28 -11.63
C GLU A 63 -1.22 -7.46 -12.64
N GLY A 64 -1.04 -7.02 -13.89
CA GLY A 64 -2.02 -7.23 -14.97
C GLY A 64 -3.32 -6.45 -14.82
N LEU A 65 -3.31 -5.33 -14.09
CA LEU A 65 -4.47 -4.48 -13.86
C LEU A 65 -4.86 -3.72 -15.14
N THR A 66 -6.09 -3.97 -15.59
CA THR A 66 -6.70 -3.25 -16.72
C THR A 66 -6.96 -1.78 -16.39
N VAL A 67 -7.15 -0.95 -17.41
CA VAL A 67 -7.47 0.49 -17.23
C VAL A 67 -8.74 0.70 -16.40
N VAL A 68 -9.73 -0.18 -16.54
CA VAL A 68 -10.98 -0.11 -15.76
C VAL A 68 -10.71 -0.46 -14.30
N GLU A 69 -9.99 -1.55 -14.04
CA GLU A 69 -9.63 -1.95 -12.67
C GLU A 69 -8.78 -0.90 -11.97
N ARG A 70 -7.90 -0.18 -12.67
CA ARG A 70 -7.10 0.91 -12.09
C ARG A 70 -7.96 2.04 -11.51
N ARG A 71 -9.08 2.36 -12.15
CA ARG A 71 -10.03 3.39 -11.68
C ARG A 71 -10.83 2.92 -10.47
N GLU A 72 -11.19 1.64 -10.44
CA GLU A 72 -11.92 1.03 -9.33
C GLU A 72 -11.02 0.65 -8.15
N THR A 73 -9.72 0.58 -8.39
CA THR A 73 -8.73 0.24 -7.38
C THR A 73 -8.31 1.49 -6.64
N GLY A 74 -8.52 1.46 -5.32
CA GLY A 74 -8.12 2.52 -4.41
C GLY A 74 -6.84 2.16 -3.67
N PHE A 75 -6.17 3.15 -3.09
CA PHE A 75 -5.07 2.93 -2.17
C PHE A 75 -5.09 3.91 -0.99
N PHE A 76 -4.46 3.48 0.12
CA PHE A 76 -4.11 4.31 1.26
C PHE A 76 -2.61 4.50 1.35
N SER A 77 -2.17 5.70 1.73
CA SER A 77 -0.80 5.92 2.22
C SER A 77 -0.73 5.59 3.71
N LEU A 78 0.13 4.65 4.09
CA LEU A 78 0.33 4.21 5.47
C LEU A 78 1.33 5.11 6.21
N VAL A 79 2.20 5.75 5.46
CA VAL A 79 3.27 6.63 5.92
C VAL A 79 2.99 8.06 5.44
N ALA A 80 3.09 9.03 6.34
CA ALA A 80 2.89 10.45 6.08
C ALA A 80 4.22 11.23 5.96
N GLY A 81 5.37 10.57 6.23
CA GLY A 81 6.71 11.14 6.13
C GLY A 81 7.20 11.81 7.42
N ASN A 82 6.40 11.79 8.49
CA ASN A 82 6.75 12.34 9.81
C ASN A 82 6.84 11.26 10.90
N GLU A 83 6.78 9.98 10.51
CA GLU A 83 6.87 8.85 11.41
C GLU A 83 8.28 8.67 11.96
N THR A 84 8.34 8.25 13.22
CA THR A 84 9.58 7.79 13.86
C THR A 84 9.97 6.40 13.35
N GLU A 85 11.27 6.06 13.45
CA GLU A 85 11.76 4.72 13.10
C GLU A 85 10.96 3.61 13.79
N ARG A 86 10.61 3.79 15.07
CA ARG A 86 9.79 2.82 15.83
C ARG A 86 8.40 2.63 15.24
N GLN A 87 7.75 3.70 14.77
CA GLN A 87 6.43 3.60 14.13
C GLN A 87 6.51 2.87 12.79
N LEU A 88 7.57 3.10 12.03
CA LEU A 88 7.83 2.36 10.79
C LEU A 88 8.12 0.88 11.07
N GLN A 89 8.84 0.58 12.15
CA GLN A 89 9.09 -0.77 12.63
C GLN A 89 7.81 -1.49 13.04
N LEU A 90 6.86 -0.79 13.66
CA LEU A 90 5.57 -1.38 14.00
C LEU A 90 4.79 -1.75 12.74
N LEU A 91 4.84 -0.92 11.70
CA LEU A 91 4.15 -1.21 10.43
C LEU A 91 4.64 -2.50 9.77
N THR A 92 5.92 -2.85 9.87
CA THR A 92 6.43 -4.12 9.31
C THR A 92 5.89 -5.34 10.04
N THR A 93 5.40 -5.18 11.27
CA THR A 93 4.86 -6.28 12.09
C THR A 93 3.34 -6.45 12.01
N LEU A 94 2.63 -5.44 11.46
CA LEU A 94 1.19 -5.48 11.20
C LEU A 94 0.89 -6.23 9.92
#